data_AF-A0A0G0VRM6-F1
#
_entry.id   AF-A0A0G0VRM6-F1
#
_cell.length_a   1.000
_cell.length_b   1.000
_cell.length_c   1.000
_cell.angle_alpha   90.00
_cell.angle_beta   90.00
_cell.angle_gamma   90.00
#
_symmetry.space_group_name_H-M   'P 1'
#
loop_
_entity.id
_entity.type
_entity.pdbx_description
1 polymer ?
#
loop_
_entity_poly.entity_id
_entity_poly.type
_entity_poly.pdbx_seq_one_letter_code
_entity_poly.pdbx_strand_id
1 'polypeptide(L)'
;MRSGSYKKFVSKIKKNGTLIIPNTWNFTQLTKFIRKDIKVIKIGDFGKLDLSIIGDFRSENANAALTVAKVLGLNITKAKKSIENFKGIARRLEYKGEVNDVKVYDDYAVQPYTVLKTANALEEKFKDKKVVLVFEPHTFSRI
;
A
#
# COMPACT_ATOMS: atom_id res chain seq x y z
N MET A 1 -17.01 -12.66 -3.83
CA MET A 1 -16.87 -13.21 -5.20
C MET A 1 -15.82 -12.38 -5.94
N ARG A 2 -14.62 -12.89 -6.25
CA ARG A 2 -13.56 -12.08 -6.88
C ARG A 2 -13.87 -11.89 -8.36
N SER A 3 -13.97 -10.63 -8.78
CA SER A 3 -14.46 -10.14 -10.07
C SER A 3 -13.75 -10.78 -11.28
N GLY A 4 -14.38 -10.68 -12.45
CA GLY A 4 -13.79 -11.15 -13.73
C GLY A 4 -12.41 -10.54 -14.00
N SER A 5 -12.16 -9.31 -13.54
CA SER A 5 -10.88 -8.62 -13.67
C SER A 5 -9.72 -9.34 -12.96
N TYR A 6 -9.96 -9.91 -11.77
CA TYR A 6 -8.92 -10.65 -11.05
C TYR A 6 -8.54 -11.96 -11.77
N LYS A 7 -9.53 -12.68 -12.29
CA LYS A 7 -9.28 -13.88 -13.12
C LYS A 7 -8.47 -13.53 -14.37
N LYS A 8 -8.81 -12.42 -15.04
CA LYS A 8 -8.09 -11.90 -16.22
C LYS A 8 -6.65 -11.47 -15.88
N PHE A 9 -6.40 -10.95 -14.68
CA PHE A 9 -5.05 -10.64 -14.22
C PHE A 9 -4.23 -11.93 -14.02
N VAL A 10 -4.77 -12.90 -13.28
CA VAL A 10 -4.07 -14.16 -12.97
C VAL A 10 -3.76 -14.96 -14.24
N SER A 11 -4.65 -14.95 -15.24
CA SER A 11 -4.41 -15.67 -16.51
C SER A 11 -3.22 -15.13 -17.30
N LYS A 12 -2.85 -13.85 -17.11
CA LYS A 12 -1.71 -13.21 -17.76
C LYS A 12 -0.36 -13.49 -17.09
N ILE A 13 -0.33 -14.15 -15.94
CA ILE A 13 0.92 -14.51 -15.28
C ILE A 13 1.70 -15.48 -16.18
N LYS A 14 2.99 -15.21 -16.40
CA LYS A 14 3.88 -16.05 -17.22
C LYS A 14 4.01 -17.46 -16.62
N LYS A 15 4.39 -18.43 -17.45
CA LYS A 15 4.71 -19.79 -16.99
C LYS A 15 5.78 -19.73 -15.90
N ASN A 16 5.61 -20.47 -14.80
CA ASN A 16 6.49 -20.44 -13.63
C ASN A 16 6.58 -19.08 -12.92
N GLY A 17 5.62 -18.18 -13.19
CA GLY A 17 5.53 -16.89 -12.52
C GLY A 17 5.16 -17.01 -11.04
N THR A 18 5.39 -15.94 -10.29
CA THR A 18 5.01 -15.86 -8.87
C THR A 18 3.84 -14.89 -8.68
N LEU A 19 2.80 -15.34 -8.00
CA LEU A 19 1.69 -14.52 -7.50
C LEU A 19 1.90 -14.27 -6.00
N ILE A 20 1.97 -12.99 -5.62
CA ILE A 20 2.08 -12.56 -4.23
C ILE A 20 0.69 -12.12 -3.75
N ILE A 21 0.23 -12.64 -2.62
CA ILE A 21 -1.10 -12.36 -2.07
C ILE A 21 -1.03 -11.82 -0.63
N PRO A 22 -2.02 -11.02 -0.20
CA PRO A 22 -2.14 -10.60 1.20
C PRO A 22 -2.20 -11.77 2.18
N ASN A 23 -1.70 -11.56 3.39
CA ASN A 23 -1.59 -12.61 4.41
C ASN A 23 -2.96 -13.10 4.90
N THR A 24 -3.95 -12.21 4.83
CA THR A 24 -5.35 -12.45 5.17
C THR A 24 -6.10 -13.33 4.17
N TRP A 25 -5.53 -13.59 2.98
CA TRP A 25 -6.22 -14.35 1.95
C TRP A 25 -6.17 -15.87 2.21
N ASN A 26 -7.31 -16.54 2.06
CA ASN A 26 -7.41 -18.00 2.15
C ASN A 26 -6.81 -18.65 0.89
N PHE A 27 -5.65 -19.27 1.06
CA PHE A 27 -4.88 -19.91 0.01
C PHE A 27 -5.63 -21.05 -0.69
N THR A 28 -6.33 -21.89 0.09
CA THR A 28 -7.03 -23.09 -0.39
C THR A 28 -8.15 -22.77 -1.38
N GLN A 29 -8.78 -21.60 -1.27
CA GLN A 29 -9.81 -21.18 -2.21
C GLN A 29 -9.23 -20.59 -3.51
N LEU A 30 -8.05 -19.98 -3.43
CA LEU A 30 -7.36 -19.38 -4.58
C LEU A 30 -6.81 -20.44 -5.53
N THR A 31 -6.17 -21.48 -4.99
CA THR A 31 -5.51 -22.53 -5.80
C THR A 31 -6.48 -23.30 -6.69
N LYS A 32 -7.78 -23.33 -6.36
CA LYS A 32 -8.83 -23.96 -7.18
C LYS A 32 -8.97 -23.35 -8.58
N PHE A 33 -8.55 -22.09 -8.77
CA PHE A 33 -8.71 -21.35 -10.02
C PHE A 33 -7.39 -20.82 -10.60
N ILE A 34 -6.26 -21.10 -9.94
CA ILE A 34 -4.93 -20.69 -10.40
C ILE A 34 -4.28 -21.87 -11.13
N ARG A 35 -3.54 -21.60 -12.21
CA ARG A 35 -2.81 -22.64 -12.93
C ARG A 35 -1.72 -23.26 -12.03
N LYS A 36 -1.51 -24.57 -12.11
CA LYS A 36 -0.56 -25.31 -11.25
C LYS A 36 0.89 -24.86 -11.41
N ASP A 37 1.25 -24.24 -12.54
CA ASP A 37 2.60 -23.74 -12.80
C ASP A 37 2.90 -22.40 -12.10
N ILE A 38 1.92 -21.73 -11.51
CA ILE A 38 2.12 -20.45 -10.82
C ILE A 38 2.49 -20.72 -9.37
N LYS A 39 3.65 -20.21 -8.93
CA LYS A 39 4.03 -20.19 -7.52
C LYS A 39 3.20 -19.13 -6.81
N VAL A 40 2.53 -19.49 -5.74
CA VAL A 40 1.78 -18.52 -4.93
C VAL A 40 2.48 -18.36 -3.60
N ILE A 41 2.72 -17.12 -3.20
CA ILE A 41 3.33 -16.80 -1.91
C ILE A 41 2.52 -15.71 -1.20
N LYS A 42 2.59 -15.73 0.13
CA LYS A 42 2.03 -14.68 0.97
C LYS A 42 3.05 -13.55 1.16
N ILE A 43 2.56 -12.34 1.43
CA ILE A 43 3.40 -11.21 1.83
C ILE A 43 4.23 -11.61 3.07
N GLY A 44 5.54 -11.48 3.01
CA GLY A 44 6.41 -11.72 4.15
C GLY A 44 6.24 -10.66 5.22
N ASP A 45 6.51 -11.01 6.47
CA ASP A 45 6.74 -10.05 7.55
C ASP A 45 8.25 -9.77 7.64
N PHE A 46 8.65 -8.52 7.47
CA PHE A 46 10.04 -8.06 7.57
C PHE A 46 10.32 -7.28 8.86
N GLY A 47 9.44 -7.45 9.86
CA GLY A 47 9.51 -6.81 11.16
C GLY A 47 9.14 -5.33 11.09
N LYS A 48 9.49 -4.59 12.15
CA LYS A 48 9.29 -3.14 12.18
C LYS A 48 10.07 -2.48 11.02
N LEU A 49 9.36 -1.63 10.28
CA LEU A 49 9.88 -0.81 9.20
C LEU A 49 9.73 0.65 9.61
N ASP A 50 10.85 1.35 9.74
CA ASP A 50 10.85 2.78 10.07
C ASP A 50 10.68 3.58 8.77
N LEU A 51 9.42 3.71 8.35
CA LEU A 51 9.08 4.40 7.10
C LEU A 51 9.15 5.91 7.28
N SER A 52 9.83 6.61 6.35
CA SER A 52 9.88 8.08 6.34
C SER A 52 8.53 8.75 6.01
N ILE A 53 7.55 7.98 5.55
CA ILE A 53 6.22 8.45 5.14
C ILE A 53 5.21 8.36 6.29
N ILE A 54 4.22 9.24 6.30
CA ILE A 54 3.18 9.29 7.33
C ILE A 54 2.23 8.09 7.18
N GLY A 55 1.90 7.44 8.30
CA GLY A 55 0.84 6.43 8.41
C GLY A 55 1.33 4.98 8.38
N ASP A 56 1.20 4.31 9.51
CA ASP A 56 1.61 2.90 9.72
C ASP A 56 0.85 1.90 8.84
N PHE A 57 -0.34 2.27 8.35
CA PHE A 57 -1.13 1.47 7.41
C PHE A 57 -0.40 1.19 6.08
N ARG A 58 0.73 1.86 5.84
CA ARG A 58 1.58 1.65 4.66
C ARG A 58 2.59 0.51 4.85
N SER A 59 2.72 -0.04 6.06
CA SER A 59 3.61 -1.18 6.37
C SER A 59 3.30 -2.42 5.52
N GLU A 60 2.03 -2.73 5.25
CA GLU A 60 1.67 -3.87 4.38
C GLU A 60 2.18 -3.67 2.94
N ASN A 61 2.10 -2.45 2.41
CA ASN A 61 2.64 -2.14 1.08
C ASN A 61 4.16 -2.26 1.05
N ALA A 62 4.84 -1.82 2.11
CA ALA A 62 6.29 -1.95 2.25
C ALA A 62 6.72 -3.42 2.33
N ASN A 63 6.02 -4.23 3.13
CA ASN A 63 6.22 -5.67 3.21
C ASN A 63 5.94 -6.37 1.87
N ALA A 64 4.92 -5.94 1.12
CA ALA A 64 4.66 -6.45 -0.22
C ALA A 64 5.83 -6.18 -1.17
N ALA A 65 6.36 -4.95 -1.17
CA ALA A 65 7.53 -4.57 -1.98
C ALA A 65 8.78 -5.37 -1.60
N LEU A 66 9.04 -5.58 -0.30
CA LEU A 66 10.13 -6.42 0.18
C LEU A 66 9.95 -7.90 -0.21
N THR A 67 8.71 -8.38 -0.23
CA THR A 67 8.39 -9.74 -0.69
C THR A 67 8.73 -9.89 -2.17
N VAL A 68 8.38 -8.91 -3.01
CA VAL A 68 8.79 -8.88 -4.42
C VAL A 68 10.31 -8.89 -4.54
N ALA A 69 11.01 -8.04 -3.79
CA ALA A 69 12.47 -7.99 -3.79
C ALA A 69 13.09 -9.35 -3.44
N LYS A 70 12.53 -10.04 -2.44
CA LYS A 70 12.94 -11.39 -2.05
C LYS A 70 12.75 -12.42 -3.16
N VAL A 71 11.60 -12.39 -3.84
CA VAL A 71 11.30 -13.29 -4.96
C VAL A 71 12.27 -13.08 -6.11
N LEU A 72 12.65 -11.84 -6.37
CA LEU A 72 13.60 -11.48 -7.42
C LEU A 72 15.06 -11.72 -7.04
N GLY A 73 15.34 -12.25 -5.84
CA GLY A 73 16.70 -12.52 -5.37
C GLY A 73 17.50 -11.26 -5.03
N LEU A 74 16.84 -10.14 -4.77
CA LEU A 74 17.51 -8.90 -4.39
C LEU A 74 18.03 -8.97 -2.95
N ASN A 75 19.08 -8.21 -2.67
CA ASN A 75 19.60 -8.06 -1.31
C ASN A 75 18.56 -7.35 -0.42
N ILE A 76 17.99 -8.09 0.54
CA ILE A 76 16.90 -7.60 1.39
C ILE A 76 17.33 -6.44 2.29
N THR A 77 18.56 -6.44 2.78
CA THR A 77 19.09 -5.34 3.59
C THR A 77 19.12 -4.03 2.79
N LYS A 78 19.59 -4.08 1.53
CA LYS A 78 19.56 -2.92 0.63
C LYS A 78 18.13 -2.51 0.29
N ALA A 79 17.25 -3.46 -0.01
CA ALA A 79 15.85 -3.17 -0.33
C ALA A 79 15.10 -2.53 0.83
N LYS A 80 15.31 -3.03 2.06
CA LYS A 80 14.76 -2.45 3.30
C LYS A 80 15.24 -1.01 3.50
N LYS A 81 16.55 -0.77 3.38
CA LYS A 81 17.10 0.59 3.45
C LYS A 81 16.49 1.52 2.40
N SER A 82 16.28 1.06 1.16
CA SER A 82 15.63 1.86 0.12
C SER A 82 14.18 2.21 0.46
N ILE A 83 13.44 1.27 1.05
CA ILE A 83 12.05 1.48 1.47
C ILE A 83 11.95 2.43 2.66
N GLU A 84 12.86 2.34 3.63
CA GLU A 84 12.91 3.26 4.78
C GLU A 84 13.20 4.70 4.33
N ASN A 85 14.00 4.87 3.27
CA ASN A 85 14.33 6.17 2.65
C ASN A 85 13.33 6.64 1.58
N PHE A 86 12.26 5.89 1.33
CA PHE A 86 11.24 6.27 0.37
C PHE A 86 10.51 7.53 0.82
N LYS A 87 10.50 8.57 -0.02
CA LYS A 87 9.96 9.90 0.31
C LYS A 87 8.46 10.06 0.04
N GLY A 88 7.80 8.99 -0.38
CA GLY A 88 6.41 9.04 -0.81
C GLY A 88 6.26 9.24 -2.32
N ILE A 89 5.02 9.42 -2.74
CA ILE A 89 4.61 9.71 -4.12
C ILE A 89 3.59 10.85 -4.10
N ALA A 90 3.39 11.44 -5.27
CA ALA A 90 2.42 12.51 -5.44
C ALA A 90 1.03 12.08 -4.93
N ARG A 91 0.34 13.03 -4.28
CA ARG A 91 -1.04 12.85 -3.77
C ARG A 91 -1.21 11.68 -2.80
N ARG A 92 -0.20 11.36 -1.98
CA ARG A 92 -0.29 10.36 -0.90
C ARG A 92 0.31 10.90 0.40
N LEU A 93 -0.43 11.74 1.11
CA LEU A 93 0.08 12.59 2.20
C LEU A 93 1.34 13.34 1.77
N GLU A 94 1.30 13.87 0.54
CA GLU A 94 2.39 14.63 -0.03
C GLU A 94 2.46 15.99 0.64
N TYR A 95 3.60 16.33 1.24
CA TYR A 95 3.81 17.66 1.81
C TYR A 95 3.94 18.69 0.68
N LYS A 96 3.06 19.69 0.66
CA LYS A 96 3.03 20.74 -0.37
C LYS A 96 3.75 22.02 0.05
N GLY A 97 4.05 22.16 1.34
CA GLY A 97 4.72 23.33 1.89
C GLY A 97 4.04 23.84 3.16
N GLU A 98 4.45 25.01 3.59
CA GLU A 98 3.99 25.66 4.80
C GLU A 98 3.78 27.15 4.55
N VAL A 99 2.66 27.68 5.04
CA VAL A 99 2.29 29.10 4.90
C VAL A 99 1.70 29.55 6.23
N ASN A 100 2.21 30.62 6.82
CA ASN A 100 1.75 31.15 8.12
C ASN A 100 1.65 30.06 9.20
N ASP A 101 2.71 29.25 9.34
CA ASP A 101 2.79 28.10 10.26
C ASP A 101 1.76 26.97 10.02
N VAL A 102 1.06 27.00 8.88
CA VAL A 102 0.12 25.95 8.45
C VAL A 102 0.78 25.05 7.42
N LYS A 103 1.00 23.79 7.79
CA LYS A 103 1.51 22.74 6.90
C LYS A 103 0.40 22.20 6.00
N VAL A 104 0.65 22.16 4.70
CA VAL A 104 -0.31 21.68 3.70
C VAL A 104 0.10 20.30 3.19
N TYR A 105 -0.86 19.37 3.17
CA TYR A 105 -0.68 18.02 2.65
C TYR A 105 -1.77 17.70 1.62
N ASP A 106 -1.40 16.98 0.55
CA ASP A 106 -2.32 16.48 -0.48
C ASP A 106 -2.43 14.94 -0.42
N ASP A 107 -3.66 14.41 -0.45
CA ASP A 107 -3.93 12.97 -0.53
C ASP A 107 -5.11 12.65 -1.47
N TYR A 108 -4.94 11.59 -2.26
CA TYR A 108 -5.93 11.05 -3.19
C TYR A 108 -6.97 10.12 -2.53
N ALA A 109 -7.11 10.15 -1.20
CA ALA A 109 -8.09 9.35 -0.48
C ALA A 109 -9.50 9.83 -0.82
N VAL A 110 -10.30 8.93 -1.38
CA VAL A 110 -11.68 9.22 -1.82
C VAL A 110 -12.73 8.34 -1.14
N GLN A 111 -12.31 7.21 -0.57
CA GLN A 111 -13.23 6.35 0.19
C GLN A 111 -13.29 6.85 1.64
N PRO A 112 -14.47 6.88 2.29
CA PRO A 112 -14.60 7.38 3.66
C PRO A 112 -13.57 6.75 4.62
N TYR A 113 -13.40 5.43 4.56
CA TYR A 113 -12.42 4.72 5.38
C TYR A 113 -10.96 5.12 5.09
N THR A 114 -10.60 5.37 3.82
CA THR A 114 -9.24 5.83 3.47
C THR A 114 -8.99 7.28 3.88
N VAL A 115 -10.03 8.13 3.84
CA VAL A 115 -9.95 9.52 4.30
C VAL A 115 -9.73 9.56 5.80
N LEU A 116 -10.50 8.78 6.57
CA LEU A 116 -10.32 8.67 8.03
C LEU A 116 -8.93 8.16 8.40
N LYS A 117 -8.41 7.13 7.72
CA LYS A 117 -7.03 6.66 7.92
C LYS A 117 -5.99 7.76 7.72
N THR A 118 -6.21 8.60 6.71
CA THR A 118 -5.32 9.71 6.36
C THR A 118 -5.35 10.79 7.43
N ALA A 119 -6.56 11.17 7.88
CA ALA A 119 -6.75 12.14 8.96
C ALA A 119 -6.14 11.67 10.28
N ASN A 120 -6.45 10.44 10.71
CA ASN A 120 -5.91 9.88 11.96
C ASN A 120 -4.37 9.83 11.96
N ALA A 121 -3.76 9.50 10.82
CA ALA A 121 -2.30 9.47 10.70
C ALA A 121 -1.67 10.87 10.80
N LEU A 122 -2.38 11.93 10.39
CA LEU A 122 -1.95 13.31 10.58
C LEU A 122 -2.13 13.75 12.05
N GLU A 123 -3.25 13.40 12.68
CA GLU A 123 -3.49 13.69 14.10
C GLU A 123 -2.46 13.01 15.01
N GLU A 124 -2.11 11.76 14.72
CA GLU A 124 -1.10 11.02 15.48
C GLU A 124 0.29 11.66 15.34
N LYS A 125 0.64 12.11 14.12
CA LYS A 125 1.92 12.76 13.85
C LYS A 125 2.01 14.16 14.45
N PHE A 126 0.90 14.89 14.48
CA PHE A 126 0.82 16.28 14.90
C PHE A 126 -0.12 16.46 16.08
N LYS A 127 0.15 15.75 17.19
CA LYS A 127 -0.72 15.68 18.39
C LYS A 127 -1.12 17.05 18.95
N ASP A 128 -0.23 18.04 18.85
CA ASP A 128 -0.44 19.39 19.39
C ASP A 128 -0.93 20.40 18.34
N LYS A 129 -1.38 19.93 17.17
CA LYS A 129 -1.86 20.79 16.08
C LYS A 129 -3.28 20.40 15.71
N LYS A 130 -4.07 21.40 15.30
CA LYS A 130 -5.38 21.18 14.70
C LYS A 130 -5.22 20.64 13.28
N VAL A 131 -5.78 19.48 13.00
CA VAL A 131 -5.91 18.95 11.64
C VAL A 131 -7.19 19.50 11.01
N VAL A 132 -7.07 20.15 9.85
CA VAL A 132 -8.20 20.62 9.06
C VAL A 132 -8.22 19.84 7.75
N LEU A 133 -9.32 19.13 7.50
CA LEU A 133 -9.53 18.39 6.26
C LEU A 133 -10.35 19.23 5.28
N VAL A 134 -9.78 19.51 4.12
CA VAL A 134 -10.53 20.00 2.94
C VAL A 134 -10.76 18.81 2.03
N PHE A 135 -12.02 18.37 1.90
CA PHE A 135 -12.38 17.17 1.16
C PHE A 135 -13.26 17.51 -0.02
N GLU A 136 -12.85 17.07 -1.21
CA GLU A 136 -13.67 17.09 -2.42
C GLU A 136 -14.24 15.67 -2.66
N PRO A 137 -15.56 15.48 -2.51
CA PRO A 137 -16.17 14.20 -2.83
C PRO A 137 -16.07 13.93 -4.34
N HIS A 138 -15.39 12.86 -4.73
CA HIS A 138 -15.48 12.38 -6.11
C HIS A 138 -16.91 11.88 -6.39
N THR A 139 -17.46 12.31 -7.52
CA THR A 139 -18.89 12.26 -7.88
C THR A 139 -19.47 10.84 -8.09
N PHE A 140 -20.81 10.84 -8.25
CA PHE A 140 -21.81 9.77 -8.23
C PHE A 140 -21.65 8.69 -9.32
N SER A 141 -20.49 8.06 -9.49
CA SER A 141 -20.37 6.73 -10.15
C SER A 141 -18.94 6.23 -10.07
N ARG A 142 -18.69 5.34 -9.12
CA ARG A 142 -17.53 4.46 -9.17
C ARG A 142 -17.90 3.27 -10.06
N ILE A 143 -17.58 3.35 -11.35
CA ILE A 143 -17.59 2.19 -12.26
C ILE A 143 -16.35 1.34 -12.00
#